data_AF-A0A4R5G7D8-F1
#
_entry.id   AF-A0A4R5G7D8-F1
#
_cell.length_a   1.000
_cell.length_b   1.000
_cell.length_c   1.000
_cell.angle_alpha   90.00
_cell.angle_beta   90.00
_cell.angle_gamma   90.00
#
_symmetry.space_group_name_H-M   'P 1'
#
loop_
_entity.id
_entity.type
_entity.pdbx_description
1 polymer ?
#
loop_
_entity_poly.entity_id
_entity_poly.type
_entity_poly.pdbx_seq_one_letter_code
_entity_poly.pdbx_strand_id
1 'polypeptide(L)'
;MYKIFWSHVFALGIILSITFFHANSDGLMNDVLFSLLTVEMGFFFFYFKHIVLRVAAFVLWCFFYPNNLNVLFSVADTSWATSVLWSSDGMTSFMIYLAVLVFSLVAGTLSLRMILKPLKLN
;
A
#
# COMPACT_ATOMS: atom_id res chain seq x y z
N MET A 1 9.43 9.91 -12.46
CA MET A 1 10.33 9.50 -11.36
C MET A 1 10.00 10.19 -10.03
N TYR A 2 9.73 11.50 -9.97
CA TYR A 2 9.41 12.21 -8.71
C TYR A 2 8.20 11.65 -7.92
N LYS A 3 7.16 11.12 -8.60
CA LYS A 3 5.97 10.55 -7.94
C LYS A 3 6.19 9.21 -7.24
N ILE A 4 7.17 8.41 -7.70
CA ILE A 4 7.54 7.13 -7.09
C ILE A 4 8.32 7.36 -5.80
N PHE A 5 9.21 8.36 -5.81
CA PHE A 5 10.01 8.77 -4.66
C PHE A 5 9.13 9.07 -3.44
N TRP A 6 8.06 9.85 -3.61
CA TRP A 6 7.13 10.15 -2.52
C TRP A 6 6.41 8.90 -1.97
N SER A 7 6.07 7.93 -2.82
CA SER A 7 5.50 6.66 -2.38
C SER A 7 6.49 5.86 -1.51
N HIS A 8 7.77 5.87 -1.86
CA HIS A 8 8.82 5.18 -1.10
C HIS A 8 9.11 5.89 0.22
N VAL A 9 9.20 7.23 0.21
CA VAL A 9 9.39 8.03 1.44
C VAL A 9 8.22 7.82 2.40
N PHE A 10 6.99 7.76 1.89
CA PHE A 10 5.82 7.51 2.72
C PHE A 10 5.83 6.08 3.29
N ALA A 11 6.11 5.07 2.47
CA ALA A 11 6.24 3.69 2.92
C ALA A 11 7.36 3.52 3.96
N LEU A 12 8.51 4.16 3.76
CA LEU A 12 9.61 4.19 4.72
C LEU A 12 9.19 4.82 6.05
N GLY A 13 8.42 5.91 6.02
CA GLY A 13 7.87 6.52 7.23
C GLY A 13 7.00 5.55 8.03
N ILE A 14 6.16 4.77 7.36
CA ILE A 14 5.32 3.75 8.01
C ILE A 14 6.17 2.59 8.54
N ILE A 15 7.11 2.06 7.74
CA ILE A 15 8.02 0.98 8.14
C ILE A 15 8.82 1.40 9.39
N LEU A 16 9.40 2.60 9.39
CA LEU A 16 10.12 3.14 10.54
C LEU A 16 9.19 3.25 11.75
N SER A 17 7.97 3.75 11.57
CA SER A 17 7.00 3.84 12.66
C SER A 17 6.64 2.47 13.25
N ILE A 18 6.43 1.44 12.42
CA ILE A 18 6.19 0.06 12.88
C ILE A 18 7.38 -0.45 13.69
N THR A 19 8.61 -0.25 13.19
CA THR A 19 9.83 -0.74 13.85
C THR A 19 10.16 -0.01 15.15
N PHE A 20 10.01 1.32 15.21
CA PHE A 20 10.37 2.11 16.39
C PHE A 20 9.33 1.99 17.52
N PHE A 21 8.04 1.97 17.16
CA PHE A 21 6.96 1.93 18.15
C PHE A 21 6.52 0.51 18.50
N HIS A 22 7.19 -0.52 17.97
CA HIS A 22 6.84 -1.94 18.15
C HIS A 22 5.33 -2.17 18.04
N ALA A 23 4.72 -1.55 17.01
CA ALA A 23 3.28 -1.68 16.80
C ALA A 23 2.96 -3.17 16.65
N ASN A 24 2.28 -3.71 17.66
CA ASN A 24 2.03 -5.14 17.82
C ASN A 24 0.88 -5.56 16.92
N SER A 25 1.14 -5.63 15.63
CA SER A 25 0.17 -6.08 14.65
C SER A 25 0.81 -7.06 13.69
N ASP A 26 0.48 -8.33 13.92
CA ASP A 26 0.81 -9.44 13.04
C ASP A 26 0.44 -9.08 11.60
N GLY A 27 1.45 -8.99 10.74
CA GLY A 27 1.26 -8.77 9.30
C GLY A 27 1.32 -7.31 8.82
N LEU A 28 1.31 -6.29 9.68
CA LEU A 28 1.25 -4.89 9.22
C LEU A 28 2.45 -4.47 8.36
N MET A 29 3.63 -5.02 8.66
CA MET A 29 4.82 -4.83 7.82
C MET A 29 4.62 -5.41 6.42
N ASN A 30 4.06 -6.62 6.34
CA ASN A 30 3.77 -7.28 5.07
C ASN A 30 2.73 -6.50 4.28
N ASP A 31 1.71 -5.97 4.95
CA ASP A 31 0.65 -5.15 4.35
C ASP A 31 1.21 -3.92 3.64
N VAL A 32 2.17 -3.23 4.27
CA VAL A 32 2.87 -2.08 3.67
C VAL A 32 3.72 -2.51 2.48
N LEU A 33 4.44 -3.62 2.59
CA LEU A 33 5.28 -4.15 1.50
C LEU A 33 4.44 -4.56 0.28
N PHE A 34 3.31 -5.24 0.50
CA PHE A 34 2.39 -5.61 -0.57
C PHE A 34 1.73 -4.39 -1.22
N SER A 35 1.38 -3.37 -0.42
CA SER A 35 0.87 -2.10 -0.93
C SER A 35 1.92 -1.39 -1.81
N LEU A 36 3.18 -1.38 -1.37
CA LEU A 36 4.30 -0.79 -2.13
C LEU A 36 4.54 -1.54 -3.45
N LEU A 37 4.61 -2.87 -3.42
CA LEU A 37 4.77 -3.71 -4.62
C LEU A 37 3.63 -3.48 -5.63
N THR A 38 2.40 -3.35 -5.16
CA THR A 38 1.24 -3.06 -6.02
C THR A 38 1.42 -1.76 -6.80
N VAL A 39 1.92 -0.71 -6.15
CA VAL A 39 2.23 0.57 -6.78
C VAL A 39 3.35 0.42 -7.79
N GLU A 40 4.44 -0.25 -7.42
CA GLU A 40 5.59 -0.46 -8.29
C GLU A 40 5.21 -1.20 -9.57
N MET A 41 4.42 -2.28 -9.49
CA MET A 41 3.98 -3.01 -10.67
C MET A 41 3.10 -2.15 -11.59
N GLY A 42 2.22 -1.31 -11.02
CA GLY A 42 1.45 -0.33 -11.80
C GLY A 42 2.34 0.71 -12.50
N PHE A 43 3.40 1.17 -11.84
CA PHE A 43 4.40 2.07 -12.44
C PHE A 43 5.20 1.37 -13.54
N PHE A 44 5.67 0.15 -13.32
CA PHE A 44 6.41 -0.62 -14.31
C PHE A 44 5.58 -0.87 -15.58
N PHE A 45 4.30 -1.18 -15.43
CA PHE A 45 3.39 -1.32 -16.57
C PHE A 45 3.32 -0.04 -17.41
N PHE A 46 3.21 1.12 -16.76
CA PHE A 46 3.08 2.41 -17.44
C PHE A 46 4.39 2.87 -18.12
N TYR A 47 5.54 2.70 -17.47
CA TYR A 47 6.82 3.24 -17.95
C TYR A 47 7.60 2.31 -18.89
N PHE A 48 7.43 0.98 -18.80
CA PHE A 48 8.17 0.08 -19.68
C PHE A 48 7.71 0.22 -21.14
N LYS A 49 8.70 0.40 -22.04
CA LYS A 49 8.49 0.40 -23.50
C LYS A 49 8.46 -1.02 -24.08
N HIS A 50 9.16 -1.97 -23.46
CA HIS A 50 9.19 -3.36 -23.92
C HIS A 50 7.91 -4.09 -23.53
N ILE A 51 7.22 -4.67 -24.52
CA ILE A 51 5.95 -5.36 -24.33
C ILE A 51 6.04 -6.53 -23.35
N VAL A 52 7.14 -7.30 -23.40
CA VAL A 52 7.37 -8.44 -22.50
C VAL A 52 7.41 -8.01 -21.03
N LEU A 53 8.17 -6.96 -20.72
CA LEU A 53 8.26 -6.42 -19.36
C LEU A 53 6.94 -5.81 -18.90
N ARG A 54 6.19 -5.19 -19.81
CA ARG A 54 4.86 -4.66 -19.52
C ARG A 54 3.87 -5.78 -19.17
N VAL A 55 3.85 -6.87 -19.95
CA VAL A 55 2.99 -8.03 -19.68
C VAL A 55 3.39 -8.70 -18.37
N ALA A 56 4.68 -8.88 -18.11
CA ALA A 56 5.17 -9.43 -16.84
C ALA A 56 4.73 -8.57 -15.64
N ALA A 57 4.88 -7.25 -15.72
CA ALA A 57 4.41 -6.33 -14.69
C ALA A 57 2.89 -6.40 -14.49
N PHE A 58 2.12 -6.57 -15.56
CA PHE A 58 0.66 -6.75 -15.48
C PHE A 58 0.27 -8.05 -14.77
N VAL A 59 0.92 -9.17 -15.12
CA VAL A 59 0.66 -10.46 -14.48
C VAL A 59 0.99 -10.41 -12.98
N LEU A 60 2.12 -9.81 -12.62
CA LEU A 60 2.48 -9.59 -11.22
C LEU A 60 1.47 -8.66 -10.52
N TRP A 61 1.04 -7.59 -11.18
CA TRP A 61 0.01 -6.71 -10.65
C TRP A 61 -1.31 -7.45 -10.39
N CYS A 62 -1.73 -8.37 -11.28
CA CYS A 62 -2.93 -9.18 -11.07
C CYS A 62 -2.85 -10.06 -9.81
N PHE A 63 -1.65 -10.37 -9.32
CA PHE A 63 -1.46 -11.09 -8.05
C PHE A 63 -1.43 -10.14 -6.85
N PHE A 64 -0.68 -9.03 -6.96
CA PHE A 64 -0.49 -8.11 -5.85
C PHE A 64 -1.69 -7.19 -5.60
N TYR A 65 -2.43 -6.81 -6.64
CA TYR A 65 -3.56 -5.89 -6.52
C TYR A 65 -4.73 -6.47 -5.70
N PRO A 66 -5.20 -7.71 -5.93
CA PRO A 66 -6.19 -8.33 -5.05
C PRO A 66 -5.70 -8.45 -3.60
N ASN A 67 -4.41 -8.73 -3.40
CA ASN A 67 -3.84 -8.79 -2.06
C ASN A 67 -3.85 -7.42 -1.37
N ASN A 68 -3.54 -6.34 -2.08
CA ASN A 68 -3.66 -4.99 -1.55
C ASN A 68 -5.12 -4.61 -1.22
N LEU A 69 -6.11 -5.10 -1.98
CA LEU A 69 -7.52 -4.92 -1.59
C LEU A 69 -7.87 -5.68 -0.31
N ASN A 70 -7.34 -6.90 -0.12
CA ASN A 70 -7.51 -7.62 1.14
C ASN A 70 -6.89 -6.86 2.32
N VAL A 71 -5.69 -6.29 2.15
CA VAL A 71 -5.07 -5.40 3.15
C VAL A 71 -5.98 -4.21 3.46
N LEU A 72 -6.46 -3.51 2.43
CA LEU A 72 -7.33 -2.35 2.59
C LEU A 72 -8.58 -2.70 3.41
N PHE A 73 -9.27 -3.80 3.08
CA PHE A 73 -10.47 -4.22 3.79
C PHE A 73 -10.17 -4.75 5.19
N SER A 74 -9.08 -5.50 5.38
CA SER A 74 -8.66 -6.00 6.70
C SER A 74 -8.35 -4.86 7.67
N VAL A 75 -7.60 -3.86 7.21
CA VAL A 75 -7.26 -2.68 8.01
C VAL A 75 -8.50 -1.83 8.27
N ALA A 76 -9.43 -1.72 7.31
CA ALA A 76 -10.69 -0.98 7.47
C ALA A 76 -11.69 -1.66 8.42
N ASP A 77 -11.72 -3.00 8.46
CA ASP A 77 -12.60 -3.79 9.33
C ASP A 77 -12.08 -3.90 10.77
N THR A 78 -10.83 -3.49 11.01
CA THR A 78 -10.23 -3.53 12.34
C THR A 78 -10.96 -2.58 13.30
N SER A 79 -11.74 -3.15 14.22
CA SER A 79 -12.45 -2.39 15.27
C SER A 79 -11.54 -2.07 16.45
N TRP A 80 -11.57 -0.82 16.93
CA TRP A 80 -10.80 -0.37 18.08
C TRP A 80 -11.70 -0.11 19.28
N ALA A 81 -11.33 -0.65 20.45
CA ALA A 81 -12.00 -0.30 21.70
C ALA A 81 -11.67 1.16 22.08
N THR A 82 -12.68 1.95 22.44
CA THR A 82 -12.49 3.35 22.85
C THR A 82 -11.54 3.50 24.02
N SER A 83 -11.50 2.54 24.95
CA SER A 83 -10.55 2.52 26.07
C SER A 83 -9.08 2.43 25.64
N VAL A 84 -8.80 1.78 24.51
CA VAL A 84 -7.44 1.58 23.98
C VAL A 84 -6.97 2.81 23.20
N LEU A 85 -7.89 3.47 22.47
CA LEU A 85 -7.58 4.66 21.66
C LEU A 85 -7.04 5.84 22.47
N TRP A 86 -7.46 5.99 23.73
CA TRP A 86 -7.03 7.09 24.60
C TRP A 86 -5.76 6.79 25.40
N SER A 87 -5.16 5.61 25.23
CA SER A 87 -3.85 5.27 25.80
C SER A 87 -2.71 5.75 24.88
N SER A 88 -1.57 6.14 25.44
CA SER A 88 -0.39 6.61 24.66
C SER A 88 0.06 5.59 23.60
N ASP A 89 0.06 4.31 23.96
CA ASP A 89 0.51 3.23 23.08
C ASP A 89 -0.56 2.83 22.05
N GLY A 90 -1.83 2.84 22.48
CA GLY A 90 -2.96 2.55 21.60
C GLY A 90 -3.21 3.63 20.55
N MET A 91 -3.03 4.91 20.91
CA MET A 91 -3.13 6.03 19.96
C MET A 91 -2.05 5.95 18.88
N THR A 92 -0.81 5.64 19.27
CA THR A 92 0.31 5.45 18.33
C THR A 92 0.03 4.31 17.35
N SER A 93 -0.42 3.17 17.85
CA SER A 93 -0.76 2.00 17.03
C SER A 93 -1.92 2.30 16.06
N PHE A 94 -2.95 3.02 16.52
CA PHE A 94 -4.07 3.45 15.69
C PHE A 94 -3.61 4.37 14.55
N MET A 95 -2.74 5.35 14.83
CA MET A 95 -2.22 6.26 13.81
C MET A 95 -1.40 5.52 12.74
N ILE A 96 -0.66 4.48 13.13
CA ILE A 96 0.07 3.62 12.19
C ILE A 96 -0.92 2.83 11.32
N TYR A 97 -1.95 2.23 11.90
CA TYR A 97 -3.02 1.55 11.14
C TYR A 97 -3.70 2.49 10.14
N LEU A 98 -4.03 3.71 10.56
CA LEU A 98 -4.63 4.71 9.68
C LEU A 98 -3.68 5.09 8.53
N ALA A 99 -2.38 5.22 8.79
CA ALA A 99 -1.39 5.49 7.76
C ALA A 99 -1.29 4.33 6.74
N VAL A 100 -1.33 3.08 7.21
CA VAL A 100 -1.38 1.88 6.34
C VAL A 100 -2.64 1.87 5.49
N LEU A 101 -3.81 2.18 6.07
CA LEU A 101 -5.07 2.26 5.35
C LEU A 101 -5.02 3.29 4.21
N VAL A 102 -4.56 4.51 4.53
CA VAL A 102 -4.42 5.58 3.54
C VAL A 102 -3.40 5.19 2.47
N PHE A 103 -2.29 4.58 2.85
CA PHE A 103 -1.27 4.12 1.90
C PHE A 103 -1.83 3.05 0.95
N SER A 104 -2.49 2.02 1.48
CA SER A 104 -3.07 0.94 0.69
C SER A 104 -4.16 1.43 -0.27
N LEU A 105 -4.97 2.41 0.15
CA LEU A 105 -5.98 3.04 -0.70
C LEU A 105 -5.35 3.83 -1.86
N VAL A 106 -4.36 4.68 -1.55
CA VAL A 106 -3.62 5.44 -2.56
C VAL A 106 -2.88 4.48 -3.49
N ALA A 107 -2.31 3.40 -2.96
CA ALA A 107 -1.60 2.39 -3.71
C ALA A 107 -2.50 1.67 -4.72
N GLY A 108 -3.67 1.22 -4.29
CA GLY A 108 -4.66 0.57 -5.14
C GLY A 108 -5.19 1.51 -6.22
N THR A 109 -5.61 2.72 -5.85
CA THR A 109 -6.17 3.69 -6.81
C THR A 109 -5.14 4.17 -7.83
N LEU A 110 -3.91 4.44 -7.40
CA LEU A 110 -2.84 4.92 -8.28
C LEU A 110 -2.37 3.83 -9.24
N SER A 111 -2.16 2.60 -8.76
CA SER A 111 -1.75 1.48 -9.60
C SER A 111 -2.80 1.16 -10.67
N LEU A 112 -4.09 1.10 -10.30
CA LEU A 112 -5.19 0.91 -11.23
C LEU A 112 -5.24 2.01 -12.29
N ARG A 113 -5.14 3.29 -11.87
CA ARG A 113 -5.13 4.43 -12.79
C ARG A 113 -3.98 4.36 -13.79
N MET A 114 -2.82 3.85 -13.38
CA MET A 114 -1.65 3.70 -14.25
C MET A 114 -1.81 2.59 -15.28
N ILE A 115 -2.60 1.56 -14.99
CA ILE A 115 -2.90 0.47 -15.91
C ILE A 115 -4.01 0.84 -16.89
N LEU A 116 -5.04 1.55 -16.43
CA LEU A 116 -6.17 1.97 -17.26
C LEU A 116 -5.78 3.03 -18.30
N LYS A 117 -4.87 3.96 -17.95
CA LYS A 117 -4.43 5.04 -18.85
C LYS A 117 -3.87 4.54 -20.20
N PRO A 118 -2.91 3.60 -20.25
CA PRO A 118 -2.40 3.03 -21.50
C PRO A 118 -3.45 2.26 -22.31
N LEU A 119 -4.47 1.70 -21.64
CA LEU A 119 -5.51 0.90 -22.28
C LEU A 119 -6.63 1.74 -22.90
N LYS A 120 -6.60 3.07 -22.76
CA LYS A 120 -7.66 4.01 -23.20
C LYS A 120 -9.06 3.66 -22.65
N LEU A 121 -9.12 2.90 -21.55
CA LEU A 121 -10.34 2.67 -20.81
C LEU A 121 -10.50 3.87 -19.87
N ASN A 122 -11.18 4.90 -20.36
CA ASN A 122 -11.49 6.13 -19.63
C ASN A 122 -12.98 6.16 -19.32
#